data_AF-A0A9E5MWD6-F1
#
_entry.id   AF-A0A9E5MWD6-F1
#
_cell.length_a   1.000
_cell.length_b   1.000
_cell.length_c   1.000
_cell.angle_alpha   90.00
_cell.angle_beta   90.00
_cell.angle_gamma   90.00
#
_symmetry.space_group_name_H-M   'P 1'
#
loop_
_entity.id
_entity.type
_entity.pdbx_description
1 polymer ?
#
loop_
_entity_poly.entity_id
_entity_poly.type
_entity_poly.pdbx_seq_one_letter_code
_entity_poly.pdbx_strand_id
1 'polypeptide(L)'
;MIRVNLLRNQAGSANGDGPLPLVFGTLFQKLTADVRAFATAAVLPGYRFEIPPNSGYCCGIIPFSLDKETWDLISATTPPTDPDMLARYNALPDDFSHDAANNTVTNVGDGKKEGDLYPYFNDPLLPNSGNRGTVDIGFHGNSTQEIKSQITSGVCEVDLSAQGDLYASEDEPLTLNGDTGLSAGFSKELISIIGKPKMVPIFSGTNPLSGNNTDFEIVGWAAIVILEVDLTGDPDYKHIYFQPATVSDECVVVDLEGEITEESSIFAKPVLIE
;
A
#
# COMPACT_ATOMS: atom_id res chain seq x y z
N MET A 1 36.28 20.58 12.01
CA MET A 1 34.86 20.42 11.67
C MET A 1 34.11 21.63 12.21
N ILE A 2 33.64 22.53 11.35
CA ILE A 2 32.93 23.75 11.77
C ILE A 2 31.45 23.38 11.80
N ARG A 3 30.85 23.34 12.99
CA ARG A 3 29.41 23.14 13.16
C ARG A 3 28.74 24.50 13.01
N VAL A 4 27.90 24.63 12.00
CA VAL A 4 27.10 25.85 11.77
C VAL A 4 25.68 25.53 12.18
N ASN A 5 25.18 26.17 13.24
CA ASN A 5 23.78 26.08 13.61
C ASN A 5 23.04 27.21 12.88
N LEU A 6 22.21 26.85 11.90
CA LEU A 6 21.34 27.80 11.24
C LEU A 6 20.28 28.29 12.22
N LEU A 7 20.07 29.59 12.27
CA LEU A 7 19.15 30.21 13.21
C LEU A 7 17.86 30.58 12.46
N ARG A 8 16.83 29.75 12.58
CA ARG A 8 15.46 30.14 12.21
C ARG A 8 15.05 31.26 13.13
N ASN A 9 14.98 32.51 12.64
CA ASN A 9 14.61 33.64 13.51
C ASN A 9 13.14 33.59 13.95
N GLN A 10 12.29 32.86 13.22
CA GLN A 10 10.88 32.64 13.51
C GLN A 10 10.46 31.25 13.03
N ALA A 11 9.90 30.44 13.94
CA ALA A 11 9.22 29.21 13.57
C ALA A 11 8.02 29.52 12.66
N GLY A 12 7.93 28.87 11.50
CA GLY A 12 6.84 29.08 10.54
C GLY A 12 6.97 30.29 9.61
N SER A 13 8.13 30.98 9.57
CA SER A 13 8.36 32.07 8.62
C SER A 13 8.44 31.55 7.18
N ALA A 14 7.60 32.08 6.30
CA ALA A 14 7.68 31.85 4.85
C ALA A 14 8.75 32.71 4.15
N ASN A 15 9.40 33.63 4.89
CA ASN A 15 10.39 34.57 4.34
C ASN A 15 11.82 34.00 4.30
N GLY A 16 12.01 32.73 4.68
CA GLY A 16 13.31 32.06 4.71
C GLY A 16 14.19 32.43 5.90
N ASP A 17 15.34 31.77 5.99
CA ASP A 17 16.37 32.05 7.00
C ASP A 17 17.22 33.27 6.60
N GLY A 18 17.50 34.14 7.56
CA GLY A 18 18.31 35.35 7.35
C GLY A 18 19.83 35.11 7.45
N PRO A 19 20.66 36.08 7.04
CA PRO A 19 22.12 35.99 7.17
C PRO A 19 22.57 35.75 8.61
N LEU A 20 23.61 34.94 8.83
CA LEU A 20 24.14 34.71 10.16
C LEU A 20 24.92 35.94 10.65
N PRO A 21 24.63 36.46 11.86
CA PRO A 21 25.41 37.55 12.45
C PRO A 21 26.81 37.06 12.85
N LEU A 22 27.84 37.83 12.50
CA LEU A 22 29.23 37.50 12.81
C LEU A 22 29.69 38.22 14.09
N VAL A 23 29.88 37.48 15.18
CA VAL A 23 30.30 38.03 16.49
C VAL A 23 31.63 38.80 16.40
N PHE A 24 32.59 38.31 15.62
CA PHE A 24 33.89 38.97 15.40
C PHE A 24 33.99 39.74 14.09
N GLY A 25 32.93 39.75 13.28
CA GLY A 25 32.96 40.37 11.96
C GLY A 25 32.95 41.91 12.01
N THR A 26 32.55 42.49 13.14
CA THR A 26 32.63 43.93 13.43
C THR A 26 34.05 44.49 13.32
N LEU A 27 35.08 43.73 13.72
CA LEU A 27 36.49 44.11 13.55
C LEU A 27 36.91 44.28 12.08
N PHE A 28 36.19 43.63 11.16
CA PHE A 28 36.46 43.62 9.73
C PHE A 28 35.35 44.26 8.89
N GLN A 29 34.44 45.01 9.53
CA GLN A 29 33.26 45.63 8.90
C GLN A 29 32.35 44.64 8.13
N LYS A 30 32.37 43.35 8.50
CA LYS A 30 31.45 42.34 7.99
C LYS A 30 30.49 41.93 9.10
N LEU A 31 29.27 42.47 9.11
CA LEU A 31 28.31 42.22 10.20
C LEU A 31 27.59 40.88 10.05
N THR A 32 27.51 40.36 8.82
CA THR A 32 26.78 39.15 8.47
C THR A 32 27.55 38.29 7.48
N ALA A 33 27.22 37.00 7.44
CA ALA A 33 27.59 36.09 6.37
C ALA A 33 26.33 35.39 5.83
N ASP A 34 26.23 35.32 4.51
CA ASP A 34 25.23 34.47 3.87
C ASP A 34 25.68 33.02 3.99
N VAL A 35 24.80 32.18 4.53
CA VAL A 35 25.03 30.73 4.61
C VAL A 35 23.94 30.05 3.79
N ARG A 36 24.36 29.11 2.96
CA ARG A 36 23.46 28.22 2.23
C ARG A 36 23.55 26.84 2.83
N ALA A 37 22.41 26.25 3.09
CA ALA A 37 22.28 24.83 3.37
C ALA A 37 21.40 24.21 2.30
N PHE A 38 21.76 22.99 1.93
CA PHE A 38 20.95 22.14 1.07
C PHE A 38 20.40 21.03 1.95
N ALA A 39 19.12 20.72 1.79
CA ALA A 39 18.50 19.56 2.39
C ALA A 39 17.88 18.77 1.24
N THR A 40 18.12 17.47 1.22
CA THR A 40 17.53 16.55 0.24
C THR A 40 16.46 15.76 0.98
N ALA A 41 15.22 15.81 0.49
CA ALA A 41 14.21 14.87 0.92
C ALA A 41 14.14 13.74 -0.11
N ALA A 42 14.04 12.50 0.35
CA ALA A 42 13.72 11.39 -0.53
C ALA A 42 12.49 10.64 -0.05
N VAL A 43 11.83 10.00 -1.00
CA VAL A 43 10.76 9.05 -0.78
C VAL A 43 11.43 7.68 -0.84
N LEU A 44 11.35 6.94 0.26
CA LEU A 44 11.99 5.64 0.42
C LEU A 44 10.90 4.56 0.49
N PRO A 45 11.19 3.34 0.00
CA PRO A 45 10.27 2.23 0.12
C PRO A 45 10.01 1.90 1.59
N GLY A 46 8.79 1.45 1.84
CA GLY A 46 8.37 0.96 3.15
C GLY A 46 8.65 -0.53 3.32
N TYR A 47 8.95 -0.96 4.54
CA TYR A 47 9.02 -2.39 4.90
C TYR A 47 8.01 -2.82 5.95
N ARG A 48 7.49 -1.88 6.75
CA ARG A 48 6.48 -2.15 7.78
C ARG A 48 5.53 -0.98 7.96
N PHE A 49 4.44 -1.23 8.70
CA PHE A 49 3.47 -0.20 9.06
C PHE A 49 3.43 0.08 10.55
N GLU A 50 3.40 1.36 10.89
CA GLU A 50 3.30 1.88 12.24
C GLU A 50 2.39 3.11 12.23
N ILE A 51 1.30 3.10 13.00
CA ILE A 51 0.42 4.26 13.11
C ILE A 51 0.88 5.11 14.29
N PRO A 52 1.14 6.41 14.10
CA PRO A 52 1.57 7.27 15.20
C PRO A 52 0.53 7.29 16.33
N PRO A 53 0.93 7.12 17.60
CA PRO A 53 -0.01 7.07 18.71
C PRO A 53 -0.83 8.36 18.86
N ASN A 54 -2.12 8.23 19.15
CA ASN A 54 -3.10 9.32 19.29
C ASN A 54 -3.23 10.22 18.05
N SER A 55 -2.88 9.73 16.86
CA SER A 55 -2.99 10.52 15.62
C SER A 55 -4.42 10.63 15.11
N GLY A 56 -5.29 9.67 15.48
CA GLY A 56 -6.58 9.49 14.81
C GLY A 56 -6.45 9.11 13.33
N TYR A 57 -5.24 8.76 12.90
CA TYR A 57 -4.94 8.36 11.53
C TYR A 57 -5.26 6.89 11.32
N CYS A 58 -5.68 6.56 10.10
CA CYS A 58 -5.89 5.19 9.65
C CYS A 58 -5.09 4.98 8.37
N CYS A 59 -4.21 3.98 8.42
CA CYS A 59 -3.34 3.55 7.35
C CYS A 59 -4.17 2.94 6.22
N GLY A 60 -3.88 3.27 4.96
CA GLY A 60 -4.66 2.84 3.79
C GLY A 60 -4.69 1.34 3.48
N ILE A 61 -4.38 0.47 4.44
CA ILE A 61 -4.47 -0.99 4.34
C ILE A 61 -5.93 -1.43 4.37
N ILE A 62 -6.31 -2.32 3.47
CA ILE A 62 -7.61 -3.01 3.49
C ILE A 62 -7.39 -4.51 3.74
N PRO A 63 -8.32 -5.18 4.45
CA PRO A 63 -8.13 -6.55 4.91
C PRO A 63 -8.44 -7.59 3.82
N PHE A 64 -8.02 -7.37 2.58
CA PHE A 64 -8.28 -8.27 1.45
C PHE A 64 -6.98 -8.89 0.98
N SER A 65 -6.87 -10.22 1.03
CA SER A 65 -5.64 -10.92 0.68
C SER A 65 -5.53 -11.18 -0.82
N LEU A 66 -4.35 -10.90 -1.37
CA LEU A 66 -3.97 -11.16 -2.76
C LEU A 66 -2.89 -12.24 -2.78
N ASP A 67 -3.02 -13.25 -3.63
CA ASP A 67 -1.94 -14.24 -3.76
C ASP A 67 -0.74 -13.65 -4.51
N LYS A 68 0.45 -14.12 -4.13
CA LYS A 68 1.70 -13.68 -4.70
C LYS A 68 1.77 -13.92 -6.21
N GLU A 69 1.28 -15.07 -6.68
CA GLU A 69 1.35 -15.43 -8.11
C GLU A 69 0.61 -14.42 -8.99
N THR A 70 -0.57 -14.00 -8.58
CA THR A 70 -1.38 -13.00 -9.29
C THR A 70 -0.72 -11.64 -9.23
N TRP A 71 -0.20 -11.24 -8.06
CA TRP A 71 0.52 -9.98 -7.92
C TRP A 71 1.75 -9.93 -8.83
N ASP A 72 2.60 -10.97 -8.82
CA ASP A 72 3.80 -11.05 -9.64
C ASP A 72 3.44 -10.97 -11.14
N LEU A 73 2.32 -11.57 -11.55
CA LEU A 73 1.85 -11.56 -12.94
C LEU A 73 1.43 -10.16 -13.42
N ILE A 74 0.67 -9.43 -12.60
CA ILE A 74 0.11 -8.12 -12.98
C ILE A 74 1.07 -6.96 -12.75
N SER A 75 1.97 -7.08 -11.78
CA SER A 75 2.97 -6.05 -11.45
C SER A 75 4.20 -6.12 -12.35
N ALA A 76 4.35 -7.19 -13.13
CA ALA A 76 5.44 -7.36 -14.08
C ALA A 76 5.50 -6.19 -15.09
N THR A 77 6.66 -5.54 -15.15
CA THR A 77 6.93 -4.43 -16.08
C THR A 77 7.05 -4.89 -17.53
N THR A 78 7.30 -6.18 -17.74
CA THR A 78 7.34 -6.83 -19.05
C THR A 78 6.56 -8.13 -19.02
N PRO A 79 5.89 -8.52 -20.13
CA PRO A 79 5.19 -9.79 -20.20
C PRO A 79 6.13 -10.96 -19.86
N PRO A 80 5.65 -11.96 -19.11
CA PRO A 80 6.46 -13.13 -18.76
C PRO A 80 6.88 -13.89 -20.03
N THR A 81 8.08 -14.46 -20.00
CA THR A 81 8.62 -15.24 -21.14
C THR A 81 8.23 -16.72 -21.10
N ASP A 82 7.84 -17.22 -19.92
CA ASP A 82 7.34 -18.57 -19.77
C ASP A 82 6.01 -18.73 -20.53
N PRO A 83 5.85 -19.75 -21.40
CA PRO A 83 4.66 -19.88 -22.25
C PRO A 83 3.34 -19.97 -21.47
N ASP A 84 3.33 -20.66 -20.33
CA ASP A 84 2.12 -20.85 -19.53
C ASP A 84 1.76 -19.54 -18.83
N MET A 85 2.75 -18.86 -18.24
CA MET A 85 2.55 -17.54 -17.63
C MET A 85 2.18 -16.47 -18.66
N LEU A 86 2.73 -16.52 -19.87
CA LEU A 86 2.40 -15.61 -20.97
C LEU A 86 0.96 -15.80 -21.45
N ALA A 87 0.48 -17.05 -21.50
CA ALA A 87 -0.92 -17.32 -21.80
C ALA A 87 -1.85 -16.73 -20.74
N ARG A 88 -1.50 -16.87 -19.44
CA ARG A 88 -2.23 -16.27 -18.31
C ARG A 88 -2.23 -14.75 -18.40
N TYR A 89 -1.06 -14.14 -18.57
CA TYR A 89 -0.91 -12.68 -18.72
C TYR A 89 -1.75 -12.11 -19.88
N ASN A 90 -1.74 -12.78 -21.04
CA ASN A 90 -2.50 -12.32 -22.20
C ASN A 90 -4.01 -12.50 -22.06
N ALA A 91 -4.46 -13.41 -21.19
CA ALA A 91 -5.86 -13.62 -20.89
C ALA A 91 -6.44 -12.57 -19.92
N LEU A 92 -5.58 -11.85 -19.18
CA LEU A 92 -6.02 -10.78 -18.30
C LEU A 92 -6.67 -9.64 -19.09
N PRO A 93 -7.76 -9.05 -18.58
CA PRO A 93 -8.42 -7.93 -19.23
C PRO A 93 -7.55 -6.66 -19.20
N ASP A 94 -7.92 -5.73 -20.07
CA ASP A 94 -7.41 -4.35 -20.15
C ASP A 94 -8.60 -3.49 -20.60
N ASP A 95 -9.63 -3.48 -19.75
CA ASP A 95 -10.91 -2.82 -20.00
C ASP A 95 -10.98 -1.43 -19.32
N PHE A 96 -10.05 -1.13 -18.41
CA PHE A 96 -10.09 0.05 -17.56
C PHE A 96 -8.84 0.91 -17.65
N SER A 97 -9.05 2.20 -17.37
CA SER A 97 -7.97 3.16 -17.21
C SER A 97 -8.16 3.92 -15.91
N HIS A 98 -7.06 4.10 -15.18
CA HIS A 98 -7.02 4.89 -13.95
C HIS A 98 -6.24 6.19 -14.14
N ASP A 99 -6.90 7.31 -13.87
CA ASP A 99 -6.25 8.61 -13.71
C ASP A 99 -5.91 8.84 -12.24
N ALA A 100 -4.65 8.55 -11.89
CA ALA A 100 -4.12 8.70 -10.54
C ALA A 100 -4.14 10.16 -10.03
N ALA A 101 -4.15 11.17 -10.91
CA ALA A 101 -4.18 12.57 -10.47
C ALA A 101 -5.57 12.97 -9.95
N ASN A 102 -6.63 12.38 -10.52
CA ASN A 102 -8.01 12.70 -10.18
C ASN A 102 -8.73 11.57 -9.41
N ASN A 103 -8.08 10.42 -9.21
CA ASN A 103 -8.67 9.20 -8.64
C ASN A 103 -9.94 8.76 -9.40
N THR A 104 -9.92 8.88 -10.73
CA THR A 104 -11.06 8.52 -11.58
C THR A 104 -10.75 7.28 -12.41
N VAL A 105 -11.74 6.42 -12.56
CA VAL A 105 -11.66 5.21 -13.40
C VAL A 105 -12.61 5.36 -14.57
N THR A 106 -12.14 4.99 -15.76
CA THR A 106 -12.96 4.94 -16.98
C THR A 106 -12.92 3.54 -17.58
N ASN A 107 -14.03 3.10 -18.18
CA ASN A 107 -14.13 1.84 -18.91
C ASN A 107 -13.56 2.01 -20.33
N VAL A 108 -12.24 2.19 -20.40
CA VAL A 108 -11.39 2.24 -21.59
C VAL A 108 -10.03 1.70 -21.17
N GLY A 109 -9.50 0.68 -21.83
CA GLY A 109 -8.17 0.13 -21.53
C GLY A 109 -7.03 1.14 -21.67
N ASP A 110 -5.99 0.99 -20.84
CA ASP A 110 -4.79 1.83 -20.82
C ASP A 110 -3.49 1.08 -21.10
N GLY A 111 -3.58 -0.20 -21.49
CA GLY A 111 -2.42 -1.04 -21.76
C GLY A 111 -1.87 -1.73 -20.51
N LYS A 112 -2.49 -1.53 -19.34
CA LYS A 112 -2.13 -2.23 -18.10
C LYS A 112 -3.16 -3.30 -17.79
N LYS A 113 -2.67 -4.51 -17.55
CA LYS A 113 -3.53 -5.64 -17.22
C LYS A 113 -4.23 -5.44 -15.87
N GLU A 114 -5.50 -5.82 -15.82
CA GLU A 114 -6.23 -5.89 -14.55
C GLU A 114 -6.09 -7.27 -13.91
N GLY A 115 -5.88 -7.29 -12.59
CA GLY A 115 -6.12 -8.48 -11.77
C GLY A 115 -7.55 -8.48 -11.25
N ASP A 116 -8.07 -9.64 -10.90
CA ASP A 116 -9.35 -9.78 -10.19
C ASP A 116 -9.05 -10.24 -8.76
N LEU A 117 -9.47 -9.53 -7.71
CA LEU A 117 -9.30 -9.97 -6.31
C LEU A 117 -10.20 -11.17 -5.96
N TYR A 118 -11.22 -11.45 -6.77
CA TYR A 118 -12.18 -12.54 -6.57
C TYR A 118 -12.33 -13.40 -7.84
N PRO A 119 -11.26 -14.10 -8.25
CA PRO A 119 -11.21 -14.76 -9.56
C PRO A 119 -12.25 -15.88 -9.67
N TYR A 120 -12.68 -16.16 -10.88
CA TYR A 120 -13.62 -17.24 -11.11
C TYR A 120 -13.06 -18.60 -10.67
N PHE A 121 -13.85 -19.38 -9.92
CA PHE A 121 -13.40 -20.62 -9.24
C PHE A 121 -12.86 -21.71 -10.19
N ASN A 122 -13.19 -21.64 -11.49
CA ASN A 122 -12.75 -22.62 -12.49
C ASN A 122 -11.82 -22.01 -13.55
N ASP A 123 -11.26 -20.83 -13.32
CA ASP A 123 -10.27 -20.29 -14.24
C ASP A 123 -8.94 -21.05 -14.05
N PRO A 124 -8.50 -21.89 -15.01
CA PRO A 124 -7.22 -22.59 -14.89
C PRO A 124 -6.02 -21.63 -14.92
N LEU A 125 -6.25 -20.36 -15.27
CA LEU A 125 -5.25 -19.30 -15.39
C LEU A 125 -5.17 -18.43 -14.14
N LEU A 126 -6.02 -18.60 -13.12
CA LEU A 126 -5.95 -17.87 -11.86
C LEU A 126 -6.05 -18.83 -10.67
N PRO A 127 -5.30 -18.62 -9.59
CA PRO A 127 -5.46 -19.45 -8.40
C PRO A 127 -6.90 -19.38 -7.90
N ASN A 128 -7.44 -20.54 -7.52
CA ASN A 128 -8.84 -20.71 -7.13
C ASN A 128 -9.26 -19.62 -6.12
N SER A 129 -10.37 -18.92 -6.37
CA SER A 129 -10.94 -17.93 -5.43
C SER A 129 -11.16 -18.46 -4.02
N GLY A 130 -11.29 -19.79 -3.87
CA GLY A 130 -11.42 -20.45 -2.57
C GLY A 130 -10.26 -20.19 -1.60
N ASN A 131 -9.10 -19.76 -2.09
CA ASN A 131 -7.94 -19.46 -1.23
C ASN A 131 -7.74 -17.97 -0.97
N ARG A 132 -8.54 -17.10 -1.57
CA ARG A 132 -8.52 -15.65 -1.29
C ARG A 132 -9.62 -15.29 -0.33
N GLY A 133 -9.49 -14.15 0.34
CA GLY A 133 -10.56 -13.66 1.20
C GLY A 133 -10.13 -12.48 2.04
N THR A 134 -10.63 -12.44 3.25
CA THR A 134 -10.33 -11.36 4.19
C THR A 134 -9.42 -11.83 5.30
N VAL A 135 -8.42 -11.02 5.64
CA VAL A 135 -7.55 -11.26 6.80
C VAL A 135 -8.00 -10.41 7.98
N ASP A 136 -7.88 -10.98 9.17
CA ASP A 136 -8.14 -10.28 10.41
C ASP A 136 -6.91 -9.45 10.79
N ILE A 137 -7.06 -8.13 10.75
CA ILE A 137 -6.05 -7.18 11.21
C ILE A 137 -6.62 -6.45 12.42
N GLY A 138 -6.07 -6.73 13.60
CA GLY A 138 -6.44 -6.05 14.84
C GLY A 138 -7.24 -6.91 15.83
N PHE A 139 -8.29 -6.33 16.41
CA PHE A 139 -9.00 -7.01 17.51
C PHE A 139 -9.78 -8.21 16.97
N HIS A 140 -9.60 -9.37 17.60
CA HIS A 140 -9.99 -10.70 17.12
C HIS A 140 -11.51 -10.98 17.15
N GLY A 141 -12.29 -10.14 16.49
CA GLY A 141 -13.66 -10.44 16.13
C GLY A 141 -13.84 -10.05 14.70
N ASN A 142 -13.80 -11.03 13.79
CA ASN A 142 -14.14 -10.93 12.38
C ASN A 142 -15.60 -10.44 12.20
N SER A 143 -15.81 -9.19 12.59
CA SER A 143 -17.07 -8.50 12.62
C SER A 143 -17.16 -7.82 11.28
N THR A 144 -18.24 -8.13 10.56
CA THR A 144 -18.53 -7.50 9.28
C THR A 144 -18.45 -5.97 9.36
N GLN A 145 -18.78 -5.36 10.50
CA GLN A 145 -18.70 -3.91 10.70
C GLN A 145 -17.26 -3.38 10.75
N GLU A 146 -16.35 -4.13 11.35
CA GLU A 146 -14.93 -3.76 11.45
C GLU A 146 -14.27 -3.83 10.08
N ILE A 147 -14.44 -4.93 9.35
CA ILE A 147 -13.95 -5.07 7.98
C ILE A 147 -14.50 -3.96 7.08
N LYS A 148 -15.78 -3.61 7.20
CA LYS A 148 -16.37 -2.48 6.47
C LYS A 148 -15.66 -1.16 6.79
N SER A 149 -15.37 -0.90 8.06
CA SER A 149 -14.63 0.29 8.49
C SER A 149 -13.21 0.31 7.93
N GLN A 150 -12.51 -0.83 7.97
CA GLN A 150 -11.14 -0.96 7.45
C GLN A 150 -11.10 -0.78 5.92
N ILE A 151 -12.08 -1.29 5.17
CA ILE A 151 -12.17 -1.03 3.72
C ILE A 151 -12.27 0.49 3.45
N THR A 152 -13.18 1.18 4.13
CA THR A 152 -13.45 2.60 3.84
C THR A 152 -12.34 3.51 4.36
N SER A 153 -11.93 3.30 5.60
CA SER A 153 -11.09 4.22 6.38
C SER A 153 -9.64 3.75 6.50
N GLY A 154 -9.38 2.47 6.28
CA GLY A 154 -8.08 1.85 6.56
C GLY A 154 -7.98 1.26 7.96
N VAL A 155 -6.86 0.60 8.23
CA VAL A 155 -6.48 0.07 9.55
C VAL A 155 -6.05 1.23 10.45
N CYS A 156 -6.65 1.38 11.62
CA CYS A 156 -6.42 2.48 12.55
C CYS A 156 -5.53 2.06 13.74
N GLU A 157 -5.13 3.01 14.59
CA GLU A 157 -4.29 2.77 15.77
C GLU A 157 -4.85 1.67 16.70
N VAL A 158 -6.17 1.65 16.90
CA VAL A 158 -6.84 0.64 17.74
C VAL A 158 -6.64 -0.77 17.19
N ASP A 159 -6.62 -0.92 15.88
CA ASP A 159 -6.45 -2.20 15.20
C ASP A 159 -4.98 -2.66 15.38
N LEU A 160 -4.01 -1.81 15.04
CA LEU A 160 -2.59 -2.14 15.20
C LEU A 160 -2.19 -2.40 16.66
N SER A 161 -2.77 -1.68 17.62
CA SER A 161 -2.45 -1.88 19.03
C SER A 161 -2.78 -3.28 19.55
N ALA A 162 -3.76 -3.95 18.92
CA ALA A 162 -4.16 -5.31 19.24
C ALA A 162 -3.32 -6.35 18.49
N GLN A 163 -2.86 -6.03 17.27
CA GLN A 163 -2.11 -6.94 16.39
C GLN A 163 -0.60 -6.94 16.68
N GLY A 164 0.00 -5.76 16.92
CA GLY A 164 1.44 -5.54 16.89
C GLY A 164 1.91 -5.01 15.53
N ASP A 165 3.22 -5.10 15.28
CA ASP A 165 3.86 -4.59 14.06
C ASP A 165 3.38 -5.37 12.83
N LEU A 166 2.89 -4.65 11.81
CA LEU A 166 2.62 -5.24 10.50
C LEU A 166 3.89 -5.20 9.67
N TYR A 167 4.76 -6.18 9.92
CA TYR A 167 5.93 -6.48 9.10
C TYR A 167 5.75 -7.88 8.51
N ALA A 168 6.00 -8.01 7.21
CA ALA A 168 5.96 -9.28 6.51
C ALA A 168 6.94 -9.24 5.35
N SER A 169 7.76 -10.28 5.22
CA SER A 169 8.63 -10.52 4.08
C SER A 169 8.63 -11.99 3.70
N GLU A 170 9.24 -12.35 2.57
CA GLU A 170 9.38 -13.76 2.19
C GLU A 170 10.25 -14.55 3.18
N ASP A 171 11.24 -13.90 3.80
CA ASP A 171 12.13 -14.51 4.80
C ASP A 171 11.50 -14.57 6.20
N GLU A 172 10.60 -13.63 6.51
CA GLU A 172 9.85 -13.57 7.77
C GLU A 172 8.35 -13.35 7.50
N PRO A 173 7.62 -14.42 7.14
CA PRO A 173 6.20 -14.31 6.85
C PRO A 173 5.38 -14.03 8.12
N LEU A 174 4.39 -13.15 7.99
CA LEU A 174 3.41 -12.86 9.02
C LEU A 174 2.20 -13.77 8.85
N THR A 175 1.88 -14.56 9.88
CA THR A 175 0.65 -15.35 9.88
C THR A 175 -0.52 -14.51 10.37
N LEU A 176 -1.53 -14.32 9.52
CA LEU A 176 -2.80 -13.68 9.88
C LEU A 176 -3.95 -14.68 9.74
N ASN A 177 -4.83 -14.73 10.75
CA ASN A 177 -6.08 -15.46 10.61
C ASN A 177 -7.01 -14.72 9.63
N GLY A 178 -7.98 -15.41 9.07
CA GLY A 178 -9.00 -14.78 8.25
C GLY A 178 -10.04 -15.77 7.76
N ASP A 179 -10.90 -15.30 6.86
CA ASP A 179 -11.91 -16.09 6.20
C ASP A 179 -11.60 -16.23 4.72
N THR A 180 -11.77 -17.45 4.23
CA THR A 180 -11.80 -17.72 2.78
C THR A 180 -13.11 -17.31 2.15
N GLY A 181 -13.03 -16.87 0.90
CA GLY A 181 -14.15 -16.38 0.11
C GLY A 181 -14.48 -14.92 0.39
N LEU A 182 -15.35 -14.37 -0.45
CA LEU A 182 -15.71 -12.96 -0.39
C LEU A 182 -17.21 -12.76 -0.25
N SER A 183 -17.59 -11.94 0.72
CA SER A 183 -18.97 -11.59 0.98
C SER A 183 -19.42 -10.40 0.12
N ALA A 184 -20.52 -10.57 -0.61
CA ALA A 184 -21.23 -9.46 -1.27
C ALA A 184 -21.67 -8.36 -0.28
N GLY A 185 -21.66 -8.66 1.03
CA GLY A 185 -21.91 -7.69 2.09
C GLY A 185 -20.94 -6.51 2.13
N PHE A 186 -19.77 -6.61 1.47
CA PHE A 186 -18.75 -5.55 1.39
C PHE A 186 -18.81 -4.70 0.12
N SER A 187 -19.72 -5.03 -0.82
CA SER A 187 -19.78 -4.39 -2.14
C SER A 187 -19.89 -2.85 -2.06
N LYS A 188 -20.72 -2.32 -1.17
CA LYS A 188 -20.90 -0.87 -1.01
C LYS A 188 -19.61 -0.17 -0.58
N GLU A 189 -18.90 -0.77 0.37
CA GLU A 189 -17.66 -0.23 0.90
C GLU A 189 -16.54 -0.26 -0.15
N LEU A 190 -16.43 -1.36 -0.90
CA LEU A 190 -15.48 -1.50 -2.02
C LEU A 190 -15.77 -0.49 -3.14
N ILE A 191 -17.04 -0.31 -3.52
CA ILE A 191 -17.44 0.71 -4.53
C ILE A 191 -17.04 2.12 -4.07
N SER A 192 -17.09 2.41 -2.77
CA SER A 192 -16.75 3.74 -2.24
C SER A 192 -15.26 4.09 -2.32
N ILE A 193 -14.41 3.10 -2.60
CA ILE A 193 -12.95 3.25 -2.72
C ILE A 193 -12.43 3.02 -4.14
N ILE A 194 -13.32 2.85 -5.14
CA ILE A 194 -12.91 2.81 -6.56
C ILE A 194 -12.07 4.05 -6.90
N GLY A 195 -10.97 3.83 -7.62
CA GLY A 195 -10.02 4.85 -8.04
C GLY A 195 -9.08 5.35 -6.94
N LYS A 196 -9.25 4.92 -5.68
CA LYS A 196 -8.37 5.30 -4.56
C LYS A 196 -7.32 4.23 -4.33
N PRO A 197 -6.02 4.58 -4.32
CA PRO A 197 -4.96 3.64 -3.94
C PRO A 197 -5.17 3.10 -2.52
N LYS A 198 -5.01 1.78 -2.36
CA LYS A 198 -5.10 1.05 -1.10
C LYS A 198 -3.96 0.03 -1.02
N MET A 199 -3.60 -0.35 0.20
CA MET A 199 -2.58 -1.37 0.44
C MET A 199 -3.28 -2.69 0.79
N VAL A 200 -2.80 -3.80 0.23
CA VAL A 200 -3.32 -5.15 0.48
C VAL A 200 -2.21 -6.10 0.89
N PRO A 201 -2.48 -7.05 1.79
CA PRO A 201 -1.54 -8.11 2.12
C PRO A 201 -1.38 -9.10 0.96
N ILE A 202 -0.13 -9.45 0.66
CA ILE A 202 0.22 -10.52 -0.29
C ILE A 202 0.49 -11.80 0.49
N PHE A 203 -0.17 -12.90 0.13
CA PHE A 203 0.08 -14.21 0.73
C PHE A 203 0.75 -15.19 -0.23
N SER A 204 1.61 -16.05 0.30
CA SER A 204 2.25 -17.15 -0.44
C SER A 204 1.54 -18.49 -0.26
N GLY A 205 0.82 -18.66 0.85
CA GLY A 205 0.13 -19.89 1.19
C GLY A 205 -1.01 -19.68 2.18
N THR A 206 -1.85 -20.70 2.30
CA THR A 206 -2.94 -20.76 3.28
C THR A 206 -2.91 -22.10 4.02
N ASN A 207 -3.22 -22.06 5.31
CA ASN A 207 -3.40 -23.23 6.16
C ASN A 207 -4.86 -23.30 6.62
N PRO A 208 -5.70 -24.13 5.97
CA PRO A 208 -7.12 -24.22 6.31
C PRO A 208 -7.35 -24.62 7.76
N LEU A 209 -8.26 -23.92 8.43
CA LEU A 209 -8.73 -24.25 9.78
C LEU A 209 -10.17 -24.80 9.71
N SER A 210 -10.84 -24.91 10.86
CA SER A 210 -12.23 -25.39 10.89
C SER A 210 -13.20 -24.35 10.34
N GLY A 211 -14.08 -24.76 9.42
CA GLY A 211 -15.08 -23.86 8.83
C GLY A 211 -14.52 -23.11 7.62
N ASN A 212 -14.83 -21.82 7.52
CA ASN A 212 -14.28 -20.95 6.47
C ASN A 212 -12.96 -20.27 6.89
N ASN A 213 -12.59 -20.42 8.16
CA ASN A 213 -11.40 -19.83 8.72
C ASN A 213 -10.15 -20.47 8.13
N THR A 214 -9.15 -19.65 7.85
CA THR A 214 -7.83 -20.09 7.40
C THR A 214 -6.76 -19.17 8.00
N ASP A 215 -5.56 -19.70 8.17
CA ASP A 215 -4.40 -18.84 8.36
C ASP A 215 -3.80 -18.52 6.99
N PHE A 216 -3.49 -17.26 6.76
CA PHE A 216 -2.79 -16.75 5.59
C PHE A 216 -1.33 -16.47 5.96
N GLU A 217 -0.41 -16.96 5.13
CA GLU A 217 1.01 -16.67 5.23
C GLU A 217 1.34 -15.42 4.43
N ILE A 218 1.33 -14.26 5.09
CA ILE A 218 1.58 -12.97 4.46
C ILE A 218 3.08 -12.80 4.27
N VAL A 219 3.51 -12.54 3.04
CA VAL A 219 4.93 -12.40 2.65
C VAL A 219 5.28 -11.00 2.18
N GLY A 220 4.30 -10.09 2.16
CA GLY A 220 4.51 -8.72 1.75
C GLY A 220 3.22 -7.96 1.59
N TRP A 221 3.32 -6.78 0.98
CA TRP A 221 2.22 -5.86 0.80
C TRP A 221 2.30 -5.20 -0.58
N ALA A 222 1.15 -4.97 -1.20
CA ALA A 222 1.04 -4.33 -2.50
C ALA A 222 0.15 -3.09 -2.42
N ALA A 223 0.51 -2.05 -3.17
CA ALA A 223 -0.42 -0.97 -3.48
C ALA A 223 -1.24 -1.33 -4.72
N ILE A 224 -2.57 -1.26 -4.58
CA ILE A 224 -3.53 -1.50 -5.65
C ILE A 224 -4.49 -0.32 -5.78
N VAL A 225 -5.14 -0.22 -6.94
CA VAL A 225 -6.32 0.61 -7.12
C VAL A 225 -7.46 -0.26 -7.61
N ILE A 226 -8.62 -0.16 -6.95
CA ILE A 226 -9.84 -0.86 -7.38
C ILE A 226 -10.46 -0.08 -8.54
N LEU A 227 -10.80 -0.79 -9.61
CA LEU A 227 -11.30 -0.25 -10.87
C LEU A 227 -12.80 -0.49 -11.01
N GLU A 228 -13.23 -1.71 -10.74
CA GLU A 228 -14.63 -2.12 -10.80
C GLU A 228 -14.94 -3.14 -9.70
N VAL A 229 -16.19 -3.13 -9.24
CA VAL A 229 -16.71 -4.08 -8.25
C VAL A 229 -18.09 -4.52 -8.72
N ASP A 230 -18.22 -5.80 -9.09
CA ASP A 230 -19.51 -6.45 -9.21
C ASP A 230 -19.50 -7.75 -8.39
N LEU A 231 -20.28 -7.75 -7.30
CA LEU A 231 -20.45 -8.93 -6.45
C LEU A 231 -21.89 -9.48 -6.51
N THR A 232 -22.67 -8.99 -7.48
CA THR A 232 -24.07 -9.34 -7.66
C THR A 232 -24.25 -10.39 -8.76
N GLY A 233 -25.40 -11.07 -8.79
CA GLY A 233 -25.68 -12.05 -9.84
C GLY A 233 -24.93 -13.37 -9.72
N ASP A 234 -24.70 -14.00 -10.88
CA ASP A 234 -24.06 -15.30 -11.02
C ASP A 234 -22.61 -15.24 -10.52
N PRO A 235 -22.15 -16.19 -9.68
CA PRO A 235 -20.74 -16.30 -9.30
C PRO A 235 -19.75 -16.23 -10.46
N ASP A 236 -20.15 -16.69 -11.65
CA ASP A 236 -19.32 -16.68 -12.86
C ASP A 236 -18.99 -15.27 -13.37
N TYR A 237 -19.77 -14.25 -12.98
CA TYR A 237 -19.57 -12.85 -13.41
C TYR A 237 -19.11 -11.93 -12.27
N LYS A 238 -18.95 -12.44 -11.05
CA LYS A 238 -18.50 -11.63 -9.92
C LYS A 238 -17.01 -11.37 -10.03
N HIS A 239 -16.62 -10.12 -9.85
CA HIS A 239 -15.24 -9.69 -9.95
C HIS A 239 -14.99 -8.44 -9.12
N ILE A 240 -13.73 -8.26 -8.75
CA ILE A 240 -13.21 -7.00 -8.25
C ILE A 240 -11.94 -6.72 -9.02
N TYR A 241 -12.05 -5.94 -10.08
CA TYR A 241 -10.90 -5.61 -10.89
C TYR A 241 -10.04 -4.56 -10.22
N PHE A 242 -8.73 -4.76 -10.31
CA PHE A 242 -7.73 -3.87 -9.77
C PHE A 242 -6.51 -3.79 -10.69
N GLN A 243 -5.76 -2.70 -10.53
CA GLN A 243 -4.44 -2.53 -11.14
C GLN A 243 -3.40 -2.25 -10.04
N PRO A 244 -2.12 -2.56 -10.28
CA PRO A 244 -1.02 -2.05 -9.46
C PRO A 244 -1.06 -0.53 -9.38
N ALA A 245 -0.84 -0.01 -8.18
CA ALA A 245 -0.77 1.43 -7.92
C ALA A 245 0.54 1.76 -7.20
N THR A 246 0.76 3.05 -6.98
CA THR A 246 1.79 3.54 -6.08
C THR A 246 1.14 4.36 -4.99
N VAL A 247 1.54 4.13 -3.74
CA VAL A 247 1.03 4.88 -2.57
C VAL A 247 2.18 5.40 -1.73
N SER A 248 2.03 6.63 -1.24
CA SER A 248 2.85 7.18 -0.17
C SER A 248 1.94 7.46 1.01
N ASP A 249 2.27 6.92 2.18
CA ASP A 249 1.41 6.95 3.36
C ASP A 249 2.21 7.29 4.62
N GLU A 250 1.56 7.94 5.60
CA GLU A 250 2.19 8.33 6.86
C GLU A 250 2.45 7.15 7.80
N CYS A 251 1.70 6.06 7.66
CA CYS A 251 1.90 4.84 8.46
C CYS A 251 3.10 4.01 7.99
N VAL A 252 3.67 4.32 6.83
CA VAL A 252 4.75 3.52 6.25
C VAL A 252 6.09 3.91 6.87
N VAL A 253 6.77 2.93 7.46
CA VAL A 253 8.11 3.13 8.04
C VAL A 253 9.16 2.80 6.99
N VAL A 254 10.08 3.74 6.80
CA VAL A 254 11.19 3.63 5.84
C VAL A 254 12.14 2.50 6.18
N ASP A 255 12.48 1.69 5.19
CA ASP A 255 13.62 0.80 5.31
C ASP A 255 14.91 1.59 5.01
N LEU A 256 15.70 1.84 6.05
CA LEU A 256 16.96 2.57 5.90
C LEU A 256 18.13 1.67 5.48
N GLU A 257 17.98 0.36 5.64
CA GLU A 257 19.03 -0.63 5.35
C GLU A 257 18.66 -1.53 4.15
N GLY A 258 17.39 -1.54 3.75
CA GLY A 258 16.88 -2.31 2.62
C GLY A 258 17.33 -1.80 1.27
N GLU A 259 17.43 -2.74 0.32
CA GLU A 259 17.66 -2.39 -1.08
C GLU A 259 16.38 -1.79 -1.68
N ILE A 260 16.51 -0.63 -2.32
CA ILE A 260 15.43 -0.06 -3.13
C ILE A 260 15.36 -0.85 -4.43
N THR A 261 14.28 -1.62 -4.61
CA THR A 261 14.00 -2.35 -5.85
C THR A 261 12.97 -1.60 -6.69
N GLU A 262 12.98 -1.79 -8.01
CA GLU A 262 11.98 -1.21 -8.93
C GLU A 262 10.55 -1.75 -8.69
N GLU A 263 10.40 -2.77 -7.86
CA GLU A 263 9.13 -3.43 -7.52
C GLU A 263 8.40 -2.74 -6.35
N SER A 264 9.03 -1.73 -5.73
CA SER A 264 8.46 -1.02 -4.60
C SER A 264 7.21 -0.22 -5.02
N SER A 265 6.05 -0.60 -4.51
CA SER A 265 4.76 0.08 -4.76
C SER A 265 4.26 0.91 -3.58
N ILE A 266 4.87 0.73 -2.41
CA ILE A 266 4.51 1.39 -1.15
C ILE A 266 5.71 2.19 -0.64
N PHE A 267 5.47 3.47 -0.39
CA PHE A 267 6.50 4.40 0.02
C PHE A 267 6.13 5.12 1.32
N ALA A 268 7.14 5.47 2.11
CA ALA A 268 6.93 6.39 3.22
C ALA A 268 6.70 7.81 2.71
N LYS A 269 6.21 8.67 3.61
CA LYS A 269 6.26 10.13 3.38
C LYS A 269 7.71 10.59 3.14
N PRO A 270 7.93 11.69 2.42
CA PRO A 270 9.27 12.22 2.21
C PRO A 270 10.03 12.41 3.53
N VAL A 271 11.21 11.80 3.64
CA VAL A 271 12.11 11.93 4.79
C VAL A 271 13.33 12.74 4.38
N LEU A 272 13.79 13.62 5.27
CA LEU A 272 15.04 14.35 5.08
C LEU A 272 16.22 13.39 5.22
N ILE A 273 17.10 13.38 4.23
CA ILE A 273 18.34 12.61 4.25
C ILE A 273 19.50 13.60 4.34
N GLU A 274 20.35 13.40 5.36
CA GLU A 274 21.57 14.19 5.60
C GLU A 274 22.82 13.48 5.08
#